data_AF-A0A7V5L3I8-F1
#
_entry.id   AF-A0A7V5L3I8-F1
#
_cell.length_a   1.000
_cell.length_b   1.000
_cell.length_c   1.000
_cell.angle_alpha   90.00
_cell.angle_beta   90.00
_cell.angle_gamma   90.00
#
_symmetry.space_group_name_H-M   'P 1'
#
loop_
_entity.id
_entity.type
_entity.pdbx_description
1 polymer ?
#
loop_
_entity_poly.entity_id
_entity_poly.type
_entity_poly.pdbx_seq_one_letter_code
_entity_poly.pdbx_strand_id
1 'polypeptide(L)' 'MAKDHYFDITAKLDMMEMKNAIIMAEKEVATRFDFKGIKAEINLNEQAKTLSLSSSTDAKIDALKDILISKL' A
#
# COMPACT_ATOMS: atom_id res chain seq x y z
N MET A 1 -6.52 47.40 -5.79
CA MET A 1 -6.97 46.18 -5.10
C MET A 1 -5.87 45.15 -5.31
N ALA A 2 -5.05 44.85 -4.30
CA ALA A 2 -4.03 43.80 -4.43
C ALA A 2 -4.75 42.46 -4.62
N LYS A 3 -4.30 41.64 -5.58
CA LYS A 3 -4.75 40.24 -5.66
C LYS A 3 -4.08 39.50 -4.52
N ASP A 4 -4.85 39.14 -3.51
CA ASP A 4 -4.35 38.26 -2.45
C ASP A 4 -4.12 36.87 -3.06
N HIS A 5 -2.85 36.47 -3.12
CA HIS A 5 -2.43 35.15 -3.58
C HIS A 5 -2.22 34.26 -2.35
N TYR A 6 -3.07 33.25 -2.19
CA TYR A 6 -2.91 32.21 -1.17
C TYR A 6 -2.97 30.83 -1.82
N PHE A 7 -2.36 29.85 -1.18
CA PHE A 7 -2.42 28.43 -1.55
C PHE A 7 -2.48 27.58 -0.28
N ASP A 8 -3.10 26.41 -0.39
CA ASP A 8 -3.23 25.46 0.72
C ASP A 8 -2.16 24.38 0.63
N ILE A 9 -1.55 24.06 1.78
CA ILE A 9 -0.65 22.92 1.93
C ILE A 9 -1.46 21.77 2.50
N THR A 10 -1.57 20.67 1.76
CA THR A 10 -2.31 19.48 2.21
C THR A 10 -1.52 18.20 1.96
N ALA A 11 -1.65 17.23 2.88
CA ALA A 11 -1.11 15.89 2.73
C ALA A 11 -2.22 14.94 2.26
N LYS A 12 -2.73 15.16 1.05
CA LYS A 12 -3.81 14.34 0.49
C LYS A 12 -3.23 13.01 -0.02
N LEU A 13 -3.78 11.90 0.47
CA LEU A 13 -3.51 10.59 -0.11
C LEU A 13 -4.31 10.44 -1.42
N ASP A 14 -3.63 10.10 -2.51
CA ASP A 14 -4.29 9.70 -3.74
C ASP A 14 -4.73 8.24 -3.66
N MET A 15 -6.03 8.02 -3.57
CA MET A 15 -6.61 6.69 -3.44
C MET A 15 -6.45 5.85 -4.72
N MET A 16 -6.29 6.47 -5.88
CA MET A 16 -6.07 5.75 -7.14
C MET A 16 -4.64 5.21 -7.18
N GLU A 17 -3.66 6.03 -6.82
CA GLU A 17 -2.27 5.61 -6.70
C GLU A 17 -2.09 4.56 -5.60
N MET A 18 -2.76 4.71 -4.45
CA MET A 18 -2.78 3.71 -3.38
C MET A 18 -3.26 2.33 -3.88
N LYS A 19 -4.34 2.30 -4.67
CA LYS A 19 -4.88 1.06 -5.24
C LYS A 19 -3.92 0.45 -6.26
N ASN A 20 -3.30 1.28 -7.10
CA ASN A 20 -2.31 0.84 -8.07
C ASN A 20 -1.09 0.20 -7.37
N ALA A 21 -0.59 0.83 -6.31
CA ALA A 21 0.50 0.33 -5.49
C ALA A 21 0.19 -1.05 -4.89
N ILE A 22 -1.02 -1.23 -4.33
CA ILE A 22 -1.48 -2.53 -3.79
C ILE A 22 -1.49 -3.60 -4.88
N ILE A 23 -2.07 -3.31 -6.06
CA ILE A 23 -2.12 -4.27 -7.17
C ILE A 23 -0.71 -4.65 -7.63
N MET A 24 0.22 -3.70 -7.66
CA MET A 24 1.62 -3.98 -7.99
C MET A 24 2.30 -4.85 -6.93
N ALA A 25 2.05 -4.58 -5.65
CA ALA A 25 2.57 -5.38 -4.54
C ALA A 25 2.03 -6.82 -4.58
N GLU A 26 0.73 -7.01 -4.82
CA GLU A 26 0.12 -8.33 -4.97
C GLU A 26 0.70 -9.13 -6.12
N LYS A 27 0.95 -8.48 -7.28
CA LYS A 27 1.61 -9.13 -8.43
C LYS A 27 3.04 -9.55 -8.10
N GLU A 28 3.79 -8.70 -7.41
CA GLU A 28 5.15 -9.05 -6.98
C GLU A 28 5.13 -10.25 -6.02
N VAL A 29 4.26 -10.24 -5.02
CA VAL A 29 4.08 -11.36 -4.08
C VAL A 29 3.72 -12.65 -4.81
N ALA A 30 2.81 -12.59 -5.79
CA ALA A 30 2.40 -13.75 -6.58
C ALA A 30 3.53 -14.36 -7.44
N THR A 31 4.52 -13.55 -7.84
CA THR A 31 5.66 -13.99 -8.66
C THR A 31 6.86 -14.44 -7.83
N ARG A 32 6.91 -14.09 -6.55
CA ARG A 32 7.98 -14.46 -5.62
C ARG A 32 7.88 -15.92 -5.20
N PHE A 33 8.91 -16.71 -5.55
CA PHE A 33 8.97 -18.13 -5.23
C PHE A 33 8.88 -18.40 -3.71
N ASP A 34 9.46 -17.52 -2.90
CA ASP A 34 9.46 -17.65 -1.44
C ASP A 34 8.09 -17.37 -0.81
N PHE A 35 7.13 -16.82 -1.54
CA PHE A 35 5.72 -16.67 -1.13
C PHE A 35 4.82 -17.81 -1.63
N LYS A 36 5.35 -18.72 -2.44
CA LYS A 36 4.56 -19.83 -3.00
C LYS A 36 4.05 -20.75 -1.89
N GLY A 37 2.74 -20.93 -1.81
CA GLY A 37 2.09 -21.76 -0.79
C GLY A 37 1.98 -21.10 0.60
N ILE A 38 2.43 -19.84 0.73
CA ILE A 38 2.26 -19.04 1.94
C ILE A 38 1.03 -18.15 1.77
N LYS A 39 0.24 -18.02 2.85
CA LYS A 39 -0.82 -17.00 2.88
C LYS A 39 -0.16 -15.62 2.99
N ALA A 40 -0.45 -14.75 2.02
CA ALA A 40 -0.07 -13.35 2.04
C ALA A 40 -1.25 -12.54 1.47
N GLU A 41 -1.76 -11.59 2.23
CA GLU A 41 -2.94 -10.81 1.86
C GLU A 41 -2.74 -9.34 2.23
N ILE A 42 -3.14 -8.45 1.31
CA ILE A 42 -3.15 -7.00 1.49
C ILE A 42 -4.61 -6.55 1.40
N ASN A 43 -5.15 -5.99 2.48
CA ASN A 43 -6.56 -5.60 2.54
C ASN A 43 -6.69 -4.10 2.84
N LEU A 44 -7.21 -3.34 1.88
CA LEU A 44 -7.50 -1.91 2.03
C LEU A 44 -8.97 -1.71 2.39
N ASN A 45 -9.22 -1.20 3.59
CA ASN A 45 -10.54 -0.74 4.00
C ASN A 45 -10.64 0.78 3.84
N GLU A 46 -11.25 1.22 2.74
CA GLU A 46 -11.40 2.64 2.39
C GLU A 46 -12.29 3.41 3.39
N GLN A 47 -13.30 2.75 3.97
CA GLN A 47 -14.21 3.38 4.92
C GLN A 47 -13.53 3.61 6.27
N ALA A 48 -12.80 2.61 6.75
CA ALA A 48 -12.05 2.68 8.01
C ALA A 48 -10.69 3.36 7.85
N LYS A 49 -10.26 3.69 6.63
CA LYS A 49 -8.92 4.22 6.30
C LYS A 49 -7.78 3.39 6.89
N THR A 50 -7.93 2.07 6.82
CA THR A 50 -6.96 1.11 7.35
C THR A 50 -6.47 0.19 6.25
N LEU A 51 -5.20 -0.21 6.36
CA LEU A 51 -4.57 -1.19 5.50
C LEU A 51 -4.04 -2.31 6.38
N SER A 52 -4.51 -3.52 6.13
CA SER A 52 -4.16 -4.70 6.89
C SER A 52 -3.29 -5.63 6.06
N LEU A 53 -2.19 -6.10 6.65
CA LEU A 53 -1.29 -7.08 6.06
C LEU A 53 -1.39 -8.38 6.87
N SER A 54 -1.61 -9.50 6.19
CA SER A 54 -1.69 -10.80 6.82
C SER A 54 -0.70 -11.74 6.16
N SER A 55 0.13 -12.42 6.96
CA SER A 55 0.97 -13.53 6.47
C SER A 55 1.17 -14.62 7.52
N SER A 56 1.79 -15.74 7.14
CA SER A 56 1.91 -16.94 7.98
C SER A 56 3.06 -16.89 8.99
N THR A 57 4.00 -15.95 8.86
CA THR A 57 5.17 -15.81 9.75
C THR A 57 5.59 -14.34 9.80
N ASP A 58 6.24 -13.93 10.89
CA ASP A 58 6.71 -12.55 11.09
C ASP A 58 7.66 -12.10 9.97
N ALA A 59 8.63 -12.95 9.60
CA ALA A 59 9.56 -12.66 8.50
C ALA A 59 8.86 -12.43 7.15
N LYS A 60 7.70 -13.06 6.93
CA LYS A 60 6.91 -12.87 5.70
C LYS A 60 6.03 -11.63 5.77
N ILE A 61 5.54 -11.26 6.95
CA ILE A 61 4.86 -9.97 7.15
C ILE A 61 5.83 -8.82 6.89
N ASP A 62 7.06 -8.90 7.39
CA ASP A 62 8.07 -7.87 7.14
C ASP A 62 8.40 -7.76 5.65
N ALA A 63 8.64 -8.89 4.98
CA ALA A 63 8.87 -8.90 3.54
C ALA A 63 7.66 -8.36 2.74
N LEU A 64 6.44 -8.68 3.15
CA LEU A 64 5.20 -8.18 2.51
C LEU A 64 5.06 -6.67 2.69
N LYS A 65 5.37 -6.16 3.88
CA LYS A 65 5.40 -4.74 4.20
C LYS A 65 6.43 -4.00 3.35
N ASP A 66 7.63 -4.54 3.21
CA ASP A 66 8.69 -3.94 2.40
C ASP A 66 8.31 -3.87 0.92
N ILE A 67 7.73 -4.94 0.38
CA ILE A 67 7.20 -4.95 -1.00
C ILE A 67 6.18 -3.83 -1.16
N LEU A 68 5.20 -3.74 -0.27
CA LEU A 68 4.16 -2.72 -0.35
C LEU A 68 4.75 -1.30 -0.29
N ILE A 69 5.64 -1.01 0.66
CA ILE A 69 6.26 0.31 0.81
C ILE A 69 7.06 0.70 -0.45
N SER A 70 7.68 -0.27 -1.12
CA SER A 70 8.41 -0.01 -2.38
C SER A 70 7.53 0.42 -3.56
N LYS A 71 6.20 0.28 -3.44
CA LYS A 71 5.22 0.58 -4.49
C LYS A 71 4.38 1.82 -4.19
N LEU A 72 4.44 2.34 -2.96
CA LEU A 72 3.79 3.56 -2.49
C LEU A 72 4.65 4.79 -2.80
#